data_AF-A0A090W8Z7-F1
#
_entry.id   AF-A0A090W8Z7-F1
#
_cell.length_a   1.000
_cell.length_b   1.000
_cell.length_c   1.000
_cell.angle_alpha   90.00
_cell.angle_beta   90.00
_cell.angle_gamma   90.00
#
_symmetry.space_group_name_H-M   'P 1'
#
loop_
_entity.id
_entity.type
_entity.pdbx_description
1 polymer ?
#
loop_
_entity_poly.entity_id
_entity_poly.type
_entity_poly.pdbx_seq_one_letter_code
_entity_poly.pdbx_strand_id
1 'polypeptide(L)'
;MDPLHVTLPLYDNLETVGTYVYTDNTSEKSADVTVEAEIQNEYSQNKNLTLVTQIVDNDGAVVAQSFKDVAIPSGQKLKVATTTNVQNPQLWYTRNPYMYKVVTGIKESDKVVDTYESPLGIRNFEFNKDTGFSINGEHVKLHGWGQKPTNAWVGLGAALPDWLRDFTFKLMDDAGGNFIRWGHCAGSPAEVDMGDKYGFVTLMPGVSGESEDEGETWDIRYKALRT
;
A
#
# COMPACT_ATOMS: atom_id res chain seq x y z
N MET A 1 16.62 14.75 1.63
CA MET A 1 16.68 13.34 2.01
C MET A 1 18.05 13.09 2.58
N ASP A 2 18.15 12.41 3.71
CA ASP A 2 19.45 12.00 4.24
C ASP A 2 20.06 10.91 3.34
N PRO A 3 21.39 10.86 3.13
CA PRO A 3 22.03 9.78 2.38
C PRO A 3 21.82 8.37 2.97
N LEU A 4 21.41 8.26 4.23
CA LEU A 4 20.88 7.04 4.83
C LEU A 4 19.35 7.13 4.94
N HIS A 5 18.63 6.40 4.08
CA HIS A 5 17.18 6.53 3.96
C HIS A 5 16.49 5.21 3.62
N VAL A 6 15.18 5.15 3.90
CA VAL A 6 14.28 4.15 3.30
C VAL A 6 14.07 4.55 1.83
N THR A 7 14.22 3.59 0.92
CA THR A 7 14.13 3.88 -0.52
C THR A 7 12.70 4.24 -0.93
N LEU A 8 12.55 4.99 -2.02
CA LEU A 8 11.24 5.25 -2.60
C LEU A 8 10.74 4.00 -3.36
N PRO A 9 9.43 3.70 -3.36
CA PRO A 9 8.86 2.58 -4.11
C PRO A 9 8.68 2.93 -5.61
N LEU A 10 9.74 3.43 -6.24
CA LEU A 10 9.76 3.83 -7.65
C LEU A 10 10.73 2.93 -8.39
N TYR A 11 10.24 1.81 -8.91
CA TYR A 11 11.12 0.80 -9.48
C TYR A 11 11.74 1.24 -10.81
N ASP A 12 10.99 1.96 -11.66
CA ASP A 12 11.54 2.44 -12.91
C ASP A 12 12.67 3.43 -12.64
N ASN A 13 13.82 3.19 -13.25
CA ASN A 13 15.09 3.92 -13.12
C ASN A 13 15.81 3.92 -11.75
N LEU A 14 15.11 3.92 -10.60
CA LEU A 14 15.79 3.86 -9.29
C LEU A 14 16.07 2.42 -8.86
N GLU A 15 15.33 1.45 -9.41
CA GLU A 15 15.40 0.04 -9.03
C GLU A 15 15.26 -0.15 -7.51
N THR A 16 14.34 0.60 -6.91
CA THR A 16 14.01 0.57 -5.49
C THR A 16 12.55 0.21 -5.25
N VAL A 17 12.25 -0.36 -4.08
CA VAL A 17 10.91 -0.85 -3.74
C VAL A 17 10.33 -0.31 -2.43
N GLY A 18 11.10 0.44 -1.64
CA GLY A 18 10.66 0.98 -0.36
C GLY A 18 10.22 -0.10 0.63
N THR A 19 9.00 0.00 1.13
CA THR A 19 8.46 -0.91 2.15
C THR A 19 7.45 -1.90 1.58
N TYR A 20 7.52 -3.16 2.02
CA TYR A 20 6.47 -4.15 1.82
C TYR A 20 5.82 -4.51 3.16
N VAL A 21 4.51 -4.28 3.29
CA VAL A 21 3.74 -4.48 4.53
C VAL A 21 2.70 -5.56 4.30
N TYR A 22 2.70 -6.59 5.14
CA TYR A 22 1.72 -7.68 5.07
C TYR A 22 1.38 -8.21 6.47
N THR A 23 0.28 -8.96 6.55
CA THR A 23 -0.23 -9.51 7.81
C THR A 23 -0.38 -11.02 7.76
N ASP A 24 0.08 -11.70 8.80
CA ASP A 24 -0.14 -13.13 9.04
C ASP A 24 -0.86 -13.36 10.37
N ASN A 25 -1.36 -14.58 10.58
CA ASN A 25 -2.02 -15.02 11.83
C ASN A 25 -3.15 -14.07 12.28
N THR A 26 -3.85 -13.45 11.31
CA THR A 26 -4.86 -12.41 11.55
C THR A 26 -6.14 -13.00 12.15
N SER A 27 -6.58 -12.43 13.27
CA SER A 27 -7.85 -12.70 13.94
C SER A 27 -8.32 -11.44 14.70
N GLU A 28 -9.51 -11.48 15.29
CA GLU A 28 -9.98 -10.42 16.19
C GLU A 28 -9.12 -10.27 17.47
N LYS A 29 -8.29 -11.26 17.80
CA LYS A 29 -7.44 -11.23 19.00
C LYS A 29 -6.04 -10.72 18.74
N SER A 30 -5.49 -11.02 17.57
CA SER A 30 -4.13 -10.64 17.21
C SER A 30 -3.91 -10.67 15.71
N ALA A 31 -2.96 -9.88 15.22
CA ALA A 31 -2.39 -10.00 13.89
C ALA A 31 -0.89 -9.73 13.93
N ASP A 32 -0.11 -10.51 13.19
CA ASP A 32 1.33 -10.28 13.02
C ASP A 32 1.53 -9.40 11.78
N VAL A 33 1.99 -8.17 11.99
CA VAL A 33 2.31 -7.24 10.90
C VAL A 33 3.80 -7.34 10.60
N THR A 34 4.14 -7.80 9.40
CA THR A 34 5.53 -7.82 8.95
C THR A 34 5.78 -6.67 7.97
N VAL A 35 6.91 -5.99 8.18
CA VAL A 35 7.40 -4.91 7.32
C VAL A 35 8.79 -5.26 6.86
N GLU A 36 8.96 -5.40 5.55
CA GLU A 36 10.26 -5.44 4.88
C GLU A 36 10.59 -4.04 4.37
N ALA A 37 11.55 -3.37 4.99
CA ALA A 37 12.02 -2.06 4.57
C ALA A 37 13.32 -2.19 3.77
N GLU A 38 13.35 -1.64 2.56
CA GLU A 38 14.56 -1.46 1.79
C GLU A 38 15.27 -0.17 2.20
N ILE A 39 16.49 -0.29 2.70
CA ILE A 39 17.29 0.82 3.24
C ILE A 39 18.54 0.97 2.39
N GLN A 40 18.86 2.20 2.02
CA GLN A 40 20.05 2.55 1.24
C GLN A 40 20.98 3.43 2.06
N ASN A 41 22.27 3.08 2.05
CA ASN A 41 23.33 3.89 2.63
C ASN A 41 24.23 4.46 1.52
N GLU A 42 24.03 5.72 1.17
CA GLU A 42 24.83 6.43 0.15
C GLU A 42 26.09 7.09 0.73
N TYR A 43 26.33 6.98 2.04
CA TYR A 43 27.59 7.45 2.61
C TYR A 43 28.76 6.58 2.17
N SER A 44 29.95 7.18 2.16
CA SER A 44 31.24 6.49 1.94
C SER A 44 31.72 5.69 3.17
N GLN A 45 30.87 5.52 4.20
CA GLN A 45 31.17 4.83 5.44
C GLN A 45 30.04 3.88 5.81
N ASN A 46 30.37 2.80 6.52
CA ASN A 46 29.36 1.89 7.07
C ASN A 46 28.51 2.64 8.11
N LYS A 47 27.21 2.35 8.14
CA LYS A 47 26.26 2.95 9.06
C LYS A 47 25.64 1.88 9.95
N ASN A 48 25.68 2.10 11.26
CA ASN A 48 24.93 1.31 12.23
C ASN A 48 23.67 2.09 12.59
N LEU A 49 22.52 1.46 12.45
CA LEU A 49 21.22 2.08 12.69
C LEU A 49 20.31 1.14 13.47
N THR A 50 19.29 1.72 14.09
CA THR A 50 18.13 1.00 14.58
C THR A 50 16.95 1.28 13.65
N LEU A 51 16.43 0.25 13.00
CA LEU A 51 15.16 0.32 12.30
C LEU A 51 14.04 0.27 13.33
N VAL A 52 13.14 1.24 13.26
CA VAL A 52 11.96 1.34 14.12
C VAL A 52 10.73 1.17 13.26
N THR A 53 9.89 0.20 13.59
CA THR A 53 8.60 0.00 12.92
C THR A 53 7.50 0.26 13.94
N GLN A 54 6.66 1.26 13.69
CA GLN A 54 5.53 1.61 14.56
C GLN A 54 4.22 1.42 13.81
N ILE A 55 3.28 0.73 14.44
CA ILE A 55 1.90 0.63 13.97
C ILE A 55 1.11 1.72 14.69
N VAL A 56 0.56 2.64 13.90
CA VAL A 56 -0.16 3.83 14.36
C VAL A 56 -1.63 3.69 13.99
N ASP A 57 -2.51 3.86 14.97
CA ASP A 57 -3.95 3.80 14.77
C ASP A 57 -4.53 5.10 14.19
N ASN A 58 -5.85 5.11 13.96
CA ASN A 58 -6.53 6.25 13.34
C ASN A 58 -6.58 7.51 14.24
N ASP A 59 -6.35 7.36 15.54
CA ASP A 59 -6.26 8.47 16.49
C ASP A 59 -4.81 9.00 16.62
N GLY A 60 -3.86 8.38 15.90
CA GLY A 60 -2.45 8.75 15.91
C GLY A 60 -1.65 8.12 17.05
N ALA A 61 -2.22 7.16 17.79
CA ALA A 61 -1.52 6.47 18.86
C ALA A 61 -0.69 5.30 18.32
N VAL A 62 0.52 5.12 18.86
CA VAL A 62 1.36 3.95 18.56
C VAL A 62 0.82 2.75 19.33
N VAL A 63 0.16 1.82 18.63
CA VAL A 63 -0.47 0.64 19.24
C VAL A 63 0.47 -0.56 19.37
N ALA A 64 1.50 -0.60 18.52
CA ALA A 64 2.55 -1.62 18.59
C ALA A 64 3.83 -1.10 17.94
N GLN A 65 4.98 -1.61 18.35
CA GLN A 65 6.26 -1.25 17.73
C GLN A 65 7.30 -2.36 17.86
N SER A 66 8.26 -2.38 16.94
CA SER A 66 9.45 -3.23 16.99
C SER A 66 10.71 -2.46 16.60
N PHE A 67 11.85 -2.99 17.04
CA PHE A 67 13.16 -2.40 16.84
C PHE A 67 14.12 -3.45 16.30
N LYS A 68 15.02 -3.07 15.40
CA LYS A 68 16.06 -3.96 14.89
C LYS A 68 17.33 -3.19 14.57
N ASP A 69 18.41 -3.54 15.27
CA ASP A 69 19.74 -3.00 15.00
C ASP A 69 20.34 -3.67 13.77
N VAL A 70 20.85 -2.85 12.84
CA VAL A 70 21.40 -3.30 11.56
C VAL A 70 22.61 -2.44 11.19
N ALA A 71 23.61 -3.08 10.59
CA ALA A 71 24.71 -2.40 9.92
C ALA A 71 24.49 -2.43 8.41
N ILE A 72 24.45 -1.27 7.77
CA ILE A 72 24.38 -1.13 6.31
C ILE A 72 25.77 -0.72 5.80
N PRO A 73 26.46 -1.56 5.01
CA PRO A 73 27.76 -1.18 4.45
C PRO A 73 27.66 0.06 3.56
N SER A 74 28.77 0.77 3.40
CA SER A 74 28.85 1.93 2.51
C SER A 74 28.41 1.60 1.08
N GLY A 75 27.57 2.45 0.49
CA GLY A 75 27.10 2.32 -0.89
C GLY A 75 26.17 1.13 -1.14
N GLN A 76 25.70 0.45 -0.09
CA GLN A 76 24.85 -0.74 -0.22
C GLN A 76 23.38 -0.45 0.08
N LYS A 77 22.53 -1.31 -0.46
CA LYS A 77 21.08 -1.37 -0.24
C LYS A 77 20.74 -2.73 0.34
N LEU A 78 19.97 -2.78 1.44
CA LEU A 78 19.57 -4.02 2.09
C LEU A 78 18.10 -3.99 2.46
N LYS A 79 17.45 -5.16 2.40
CA LYS A 79 16.10 -5.37 2.93
C LYS A 79 16.17 -5.84 4.38
N VAL A 80 15.45 -5.16 5.24
CA VAL A 80 15.39 -5.45 6.68
C VAL A 80 13.94 -5.70 7.08
N ALA A 81 13.68 -6.94 7.53
CA ALA A 81 12.36 -7.32 8.02
C ALA A 81 12.21 -7.13 9.53
N THR A 82 11.04 -6.65 9.94
CA THR A 82 10.56 -6.60 11.34
C THR A 82 9.14 -7.15 11.39
N THR A 83 8.81 -7.88 12.46
CA THR A 83 7.45 -8.37 12.69
C THR A 83 6.95 -7.81 14.02
N THR A 84 5.77 -7.23 13.99
CA THR A 84 5.15 -6.53 15.12
C THR A 84 3.76 -7.11 15.33
N ASN A 85 3.50 -7.63 16.53
CA ASN A 85 2.19 -8.18 16.85
C ASN A 85 1.25 -7.06 17.35
N VAL A 86 0.09 -6.94 16.72
CA VAL A 86 -0.99 -6.02 17.12
C VAL A 86 -2.04 -6.83 17.88
N GLN A 87 -2.27 -6.48 19.14
CA GLN A 87 -3.30 -7.08 19.98
C GLN A 87 -4.65 -6.42 19.69
N ASN A 88 -5.71 -7.24 19.62
CA ASN A 88 -7.08 -6.81 19.36
C ASN A 88 -7.18 -5.84 18.16
N PRO A 89 -6.67 -6.20 16.98
CA PRO A 89 -6.61 -5.29 15.83
C PRO A 89 -8.02 -4.90 15.37
N GLN A 90 -8.19 -3.64 14.99
CA GLN A 90 -9.36 -3.19 14.25
C GLN A 90 -9.20 -3.68 12.80
N LEU A 91 -10.00 -4.67 12.41
CA LEU A 91 -9.91 -5.24 11.07
C LEU A 91 -10.52 -4.29 10.03
N TRP A 92 -9.93 -4.27 8.84
CA TRP A 92 -10.47 -3.57 7.69
C TRP A 92 -11.61 -4.39 7.07
N TYR A 93 -12.77 -3.76 6.89
CA TYR A 93 -13.93 -4.30 6.19
C TYR A 93 -14.36 -3.34 5.08
N THR A 94 -15.11 -3.83 4.09
CA THR A 94 -15.76 -2.92 3.13
C THR A 94 -16.77 -1.97 3.78
N ARG A 95 -17.44 -2.40 4.86
CA ARG A 95 -18.41 -1.61 5.64
C ARG A 95 -17.79 -0.78 6.77
N ASN A 96 -16.52 -1.05 7.09
CA ASN A 96 -15.76 -0.37 8.14
C ASN A 96 -14.27 -0.42 7.76
N PRO A 97 -13.83 0.43 6.83
CA PRO A 97 -12.48 0.39 6.27
C PRO A 97 -11.45 0.99 7.22
N TYR A 98 -11.22 0.31 8.34
CA TYR A 98 -10.27 0.79 9.35
C TYR A 98 -8.83 0.75 8.81
N MET A 99 -8.19 1.91 8.78
CA MET A 99 -6.81 2.06 8.30
C MET A 99 -5.88 2.39 9.47
N TYR A 100 -4.85 1.58 9.61
CA TYR A 100 -3.65 1.91 10.35
C TYR A 100 -2.64 2.57 9.40
N LYS A 101 -1.60 3.14 10.00
CA LYS A 101 -0.38 3.57 9.34
C LYS A 101 0.83 2.86 9.93
N VAL A 102 1.74 2.41 9.09
CA VAL A 102 3.08 1.98 9.51
C VAL A 102 4.02 3.17 9.39
N VAL A 103 4.69 3.54 10.48
CA VAL A 103 5.80 4.50 10.46
C VAL A 103 7.10 3.71 10.56
N THR A 104 7.88 3.73 9.49
CA THR A 104 9.20 3.12 9.41
C THR A 104 10.25 4.21 9.62
N GLY A 105 10.95 4.19 10.75
CA GLY A 105 11.96 5.17 11.11
C GLY A 105 13.36 4.57 11.12
N ILE A 106 14.35 5.33 10.63
CA ILE A 106 15.77 5.02 10.80
C ILE A 106 16.31 5.89 11.92
N LYS A 107 16.93 5.27 12.93
CA LYS A 107 17.63 5.98 14.00
C LYS A 107 19.12 5.69 14.00
N GLU A 108 19.93 6.73 14.14
CA GLU A 108 21.34 6.62 14.53
C GLU A 108 21.46 7.08 15.98
N SER A 109 21.72 6.14 16.90
CA SER A 109 21.61 6.40 18.34
C SER A 109 20.21 6.95 18.69
N ASP A 110 20.11 8.14 19.30
CA ASP A 110 18.83 8.75 19.68
C ASP A 110 18.23 9.68 18.60
N LYS A 111 18.92 9.89 17.46
CA LYS A 111 18.48 10.80 16.41
C LYS A 111 17.73 10.04 15.32
N VAL A 112 16.52 10.50 15.00
CA VAL A 112 15.79 10.07 13.80
C VAL A 112 16.43 10.71 12.57
N VAL A 113 16.82 9.87 11.61
CA VAL A 113 17.51 10.25 10.38
C VAL A 113 16.54 10.31 9.20
N ASP A 114 15.63 9.33 9.13
CA ASP A 114 14.62 9.25 8.08
C ASP A 114 13.35 8.60 8.60
N THR A 115 12.22 8.91 7.96
CA THR A 115 10.90 8.34 8.26
C THR A 115 10.12 8.15 6.98
N TYR A 116 9.49 6.98 6.85
CA TYR A 116 8.61 6.65 5.75
C TYR A 116 7.29 6.09 6.27
N GLU A 117 6.18 6.48 5.63
CA GLU A 117 4.84 6.09 6.04
C GLU A 117 4.21 5.15 4.99
N SER A 118 3.61 4.06 5.46
CA SER A 118 2.96 3.06 4.60
C SER A 118 1.53 2.77 5.10
N PRO A 119 0.55 2.60 4.22
CA PRO A 119 -0.82 2.27 4.61
C PRO A 119 -0.91 0.83 5.14
N LEU A 120 -1.84 0.58 6.08
CA LEU A 120 -2.10 -0.77 6.61
C LEU A 120 -3.59 -1.00 6.88
N GLY A 121 -4.22 -1.85 6.08
CA GLY A 121 -5.51 -2.47 6.38
C GLY A 121 -5.31 -3.94 6.78
N ILE A 122 -5.68 -4.31 8.01
CA ILE A 122 -5.55 -5.69 8.51
C ILE A 122 -6.82 -6.47 8.15
N ARG A 123 -6.73 -7.47 7.25
CA ARG A 123 -7.89 -8.28 6.87
C ARG A 123 -7.51 -9.69 6.42
N ASN A 124 -8.43 -10.63 6.59
CA ASN A 124 -8.46 -11.90 5.87
C ASN A 124 -9.54 -11.82 4.79
N PHE A 125 -9.37 -12.50 3.66
CA PHE A 125 -10.41 -12.60 2.65
C PHE A 125 -10.34 -13.92 1.89
N GLU A 126 -11.45 -14.29 1.25
CA GLU A 126 -11.54 -15.47 0.40
C GLU A 126 -12.42 -15.17 -0.82
N PHE A 127 -11.96 -15.58 -2.00
CA PHE A 127 -12.82 -15.73 -3.18
C PHE A 127 -13.14 -17.20 -3.36
N ASN A 128 -14.30 -17.61 -2.86
CA ASN A 128 -14.78 -18.98 -2.93
C ASN A 128 -15.64 -19.18 -4.18
N LYS A 129 -15.43 -20.28 -4.90
CA LYS A 129 -16.16 -20.60 -6.14
C LYS A 129 -17.68 -20.82 -5.91
N ASP A 130 -18.06 -21.29 -4.73
CA ASP A 130 -19.43 -21.72 -4.43
C ASP A 130 -20.18 -20.64 -3.64
N THR A 131 -19.50 -19.95 -2.73
CA THR A 131 -20.11 -18.96 -1.82
C THR A 131 -19.76 -17.51 -2.16
N GLY A 132 -18.86 -17.25 -3.12
CA GLY A 132 -18.47 -15.90 -3.51
C GLY A 132 -17.41 -15.30 -2.60
N PHE A 133 -17.48 -13.98 -2.37
CA PHE A 133 -16.46 -13.24 -1.63
C PHE A 133 -16.80 -13.18 -0.13
N SER A 134 -15.80 -13.43 0.70
CA SER A 134 -15.87 -13.17 2.14
C SER A 134 -14.67 -12.35 2.61
N ILE A 135 -14.89 -11.55 3.65
CA ILE A 135 -13.86 -10.75 4.32
C ILE A 135 -14.02 -10.89 5.82
N ASN A 136 -12.94 -11.25 6.51
CA ASN A 136 -12.91 -11.52 7.96
C ASN A 136 -13.99 -12.53 8.41
N GLY A 137 -14.32 -13.51 7.56
CA GLY A 137 -15.37 -14.51 7.80
C GLY A 137 -16.80 -14.06 7.47
N GLU A 138 -17.01 -12.80 7.07
CA GLU A 138 -18.32 -12.27 6.66
C GLU A 138 -18.48 -12.34 5.14
N HIS A 139 -19.56 -12.96 4.66
CA HIS A 139 -19.90 -12.94 3.23
C HIS A 139 -20.34 -11.53 2.81
N VAL A 140 -19.78 -11.03 1.70
CA VAL A 140 -20.11 -9.72 1.12
C VAL A 140 -20.31 -9.87 -0.38
N LYS A 141 -21.45 -9.41 -0.89
CA LYS A 141 -21.64 -9.31 -2.34
C LYS A 141 -20.89 -8.08 -2.85
N LEU A 142 -19.95 -8.30 -3.77
CA LEU A 142 -19.25 -7.20 -4.43
C LEU A 142 -20.14 -6.57 -5.51
N HIS A 143 -20.30 -5.26 -5.42
CA HIS A 143 -21.04 -4.42 -6.37
C HIS A 143 -20.42 -3.02 -6.45
N GLY A 144 -20.26 -2.54 -7.68
CA GLY A 144 -19.73 -1.22 -7.95
C GLY A 144 -19.43 -1.05 -9.44
N TRP A 145 -18.34 -0.35 -9.79
CA TRP A 145 -18.16 0.17 -11.14
C TRP A 145 -16.84 -0.22 -11.79
N GLY A 146 -16.86 -0.22 -13.13
CA GLY A 146 -15.67 -0.14 -13.96
C GLY A 146 -15.42 1.30 -14.38
N GLN A 147 -14.38 1.95 -13.83
CA GLN A 147 -14.05 3.35 -14.13
C GLN A 147 -12.83 3.44 -15.05
N LYS A 148 -12.83 4.40 -15.98
CA LYS A 148 -11.67 4.65 -16.84
C LYS A 148 -10.61 5.41 -16.03
N PRO A 149 -9.31 5.07 -16.16
CA PRO A 149 -8.25 5.78 -15.44
C PRO A 149 -8.11 7.23 -15.90
N THR A 150 -8.59 7.57 -17.10
CA THR A 150 -8.68 8.97 -17.53
C THR A 150 -9.64 9.77 -16.65
N ASN A 151 -10.65 9.14 -16.04
CA ASN A 151 -11.61 9.72 -15.10
C ASN A 151 -12.05 11.15 -15.48
N ALA A 152 -12.34 11.37 -16.78
CA ALA A 152 -12.39 12.71 -17.31
C ALA A 152 -13.62 13.48 -16.84
N TRP A 153 -13.43 14.76 -16.53
CA TRP A 153 -14.50 15.69 -16.18
C TRP A 153 -14.73 16.68 -17.32
N VAL A 154 -15.99 16.94 -17.66
CA VAL A 154 -16.36 17.84 -18.76
C VAL A 154 -15.79 19.24 -18.50
N GLY A 155 -14.98 19.74 -19.44
CA GLY A 155 -14.32 21.04 -19.33
C GLY A 155 -12.94 21.01 -18.66
N LEU A 156 -12.56 19.92 -17.99
CA LEU A 156 -11.24 19.77 -17.33
C LEU A 156 -10.38 18.65 -17.93
N GLY A 157 -10.99 17.71 -18.67
CA GLY A 157 -10.28 16.53 -19.16
C GLY A 157 -9.92 15.60 -18.00
N ALA A 158 -8.78 14.90 -18.12
CA ALA A 158 -8.32 13.90 -17.15
C ALA A 158 -7.53 14.47 -15.95
N ALA A 159 -7.19 15.77 -16.00
CA ALA A 159 -6.37 16.45 -15.01
C ALA A 159 -7.21 16.90 -13.79
N LEU A 160 -7.92 15.95 -13.18
CA LEU A 160 -8.71 16.22 -11.98
C LEU A 160 -7.76 16.48 -10.80
N PRO A 161 -7.94 17.58 -10.05
CA PRO A 161 -7.42 17.70 -8.69
C PRO A 161 -7.93 16.53 -7.83
N ASP A 162 -7.13 16.10 -6.86
CA ASP A 162 -7.46 14.90 -6.06
C ASP A 162 -8.80 15.00 -5.34
N TRP A 163 -9.22 16.20 -4.93
CA TRP A 163 -10.54 16.38 -4.32
C TRP A 163 -11.72 16.14 -5.29
N LEU A 164 -11.54 16.32 -6.62
CA LEU A 164 -12.57 15.96 -7.61
C LEU A 164 -12.60 14.44 -7.87
N ARG A 165 -11.44 13.77 -7.75
CA ARG A 165 -11.37 12.30 -7.74
C ARG A 165 -12.08 11.76 -6.51
N ASP A 166 -11.82 12.36 -5.35
CA ASP A 166 -12.46 12.03 -4.08
C ASP A 166 -13.97 12.24 -4.15
N PHE A 167 -14.42 13.36 -4.72
CA PHE A 167 -15.84 13.63 -4.96
C PHE A 167 -16.48 12.52 -5.81
N THR A 168 -15.82 12.10 -6.89
CA THR A 168 -16.29 10.99 -7.74
C THR A 168 -16.35 9.68 -6.96
N PHE A 169 -15.34 9.38 -6.15
CA PHE A 169 -15.32 8.19 -5.30
C PHE A 169 -16.41 8.21 -4.22
N LYS A 170 -16.62 9.38 -3.60
CA LYS A 170 -17.67 9.58 -2.60
C LYS A 170 -19.06 9.32 -3.17
N LEU A 171 -19.31 9.69 -4.43
CA LEU A 171 -20.57 9.35 -5.11
C LEU A 171 -20.74 7.84 -5.31
N MET A 172 -19.66 7.11 -5.61
CA MET A 172 -19.69 5.65 -5.69
C MET A 172 -19.99 5.04 -4.31
N ASP A 173 -19.35 5.55 -3.26
CA ASP A 173 -19.58 5.16 -1.86
C ASP A 173 -21.02 5.45 -1.40
N ASP A 174 -21.54 6.66 -1.66
CA ASP A 174 -22.92 7.07 -1.34
C ASP A 174 -23.98 6.20 -2.03
N ALA A 175 -23.67 5.70 -3.22
CA ALA A 175 -24.50 4.76 -3.96
C ALA A 175 -24.32 3.29 -3.50
N GLY A 176 -23.54 3.05 -2.44
CA GLY A 176 -23.33 1.74 -1.83
C GLY A 176 -22.26 0.89 -2.51
N GLY A 177 -21.32 1.50 -3.24
CA GLY A 177 -20.20 0.78 -3.84
C GLY A 177 -19.29 0.12 -2.79
N ASN A 178 -18.83 -1.09 -3.08
CA ASN A 178 -17.79 -1.76 -2.30
C ASN A 178 -16.76 -2.47 -3.20
N PHE A 179 -16.83 -2.21 -4.51
CA PHE A 179 -15.95 -2.78 -5.51
C PHE A 179 -15.66 -1.78 -6.62
N ILE A 180 -14.41 -1.73 -7.07
CA ILE A 180 -14.03 -0.96 -8.26
C ILE A 180 -13.05 -1.74 -9.11
N ARG A 181 -13.22 -1.62 -10.43
CA ARG A 181 -12.24 -2.02 -11.42
C ARG A 181 -11.77 -0.81 -12.20
N TRP A 182 -10.46 -0.61 -12.29
CA TRP A 182 -9.89 0.37 -13.22
C TRP A 182 -9.78 -0.24 -14.62
N GLY A 183 -10.22 0.51 -15.64
CA GLY A 183 -10.45 0.01 -17.00
C GLY A 183 -9.75 0.87 -18.05
N HIS A 184 -8.62 0.48 -18.63
CA HIS A 184 -7.88 -0.78 -18.42
C HIS A 184 -6.42 -0.56 -18.00
N CYS A 185 -6.09 0.66 -17.57
CA CYS A 185 -4.83 0.98 -16.89
C CYS A 185 -5.11 1.36 -15.43
N ALA A 186 -4.06 1.51 -14.63
CA ALA A 186 -4.16 1.82 -13.21
C ALA A 186 -4.89 3.14 -12.92
N GLY A 187 -5.61 3.19 -11.79
CA GLY A 187 -6.05 4.45 -11.18
C GLY A 187 -4.86 5.24 -10.62
N SER A 188 -5.07 6.52 -10.29
CA SER A 188 -4.04 7.36 -9.66
C SER A 188 -3.73 6.92 -8.21
N PRO A 189 -2.57 7.30 -7.65
CA PRO A 189 -2.24 6.99 -6.25
C PRO A 189 -3.32 7.44 -5.25
N ALA A 190 -3.83 8.67 -5.40
CA ALA A 190 -4.89 9.20 -4.54
C ALA A 190 -6.20 8.40 -4.66
N GLU A 191 -6.50 7.85 -5.84
CA GLU A 191 -7.67 6.99 -6.04
C GLU A 191 -7.52 5.61 -5.39
N VAL A 192 -6.29 5.12 -5.19
CA VAL A 192 -6.02 3.93 -4.36
C VAL A 192 -6.24 4.26 -2.89
N ASP A 193 -5.74 5.40 -2.41
CA ASP A 193 -6.00 5.88 -1.04
C ASP A 193 -7.51 6.05 -0.78
N MET A 194 -8.27 6.45 -1.79
CA MET A 194 -9.74 6.51 -1.74
C MET A 194 -10.37 5.12 -1.59
N GLY A 195 -9.88 4.13 -2.35
CA GLY A 195 -10.35 2.75 -2.20
C GLY A 195 -10.10 2.19 -0.80
N ASP A 196 -8.93 2.48 -0.25
CA ASP A 196 -8.54 2.11 1.11
C ASP A 196 -9.47 2.72 2.16
N LYS A 197 -9.74 4.03 2.10
CA LYS A 197 -10.55 4.74 3.11
C LYS A 197 -12.06 4.59 2.94
N TYR A 198 -12.55 4.23 1.76
CA TYR A 198 -13.99 4.01 1.50
C TYR A 198 -14.41 2.54 1.50
N GLY A 199 -13.49 1.58 1.61
CA GLY A 199 -13.88 0.17 1.71
C GLY A 199 -14.13 -0.51 0.37
N PHE A 200 -13.38 -0.15 -0.67
CA PHE A 200 -13.55 -0.71 -2.00
C PHE A 200 -12.55 -1.85 -2.27
N VAL A 201 -13.07 -3.07 -2.43
CA VAL A 201 -12.30 -4.16 -3.00
C VAL A 201 -11.93 -3.78 -4.44
N THR A 202 -10.64 -3.77 -4.75
CA THR A 202 -10.16 -3.18 -6.00
C THR A 202 -9.55 -4.23 -6.92
N LEU A 203 -10.02 -4.29 -8.16
CA LEU A 203 -9.38 -5.00 -9.25
C LEU A 203 -8.53 -4.02 -10.07
N MET A 204 -7.21 -4.12 -9.92
CA MET A 204 -6.25 -3.16 -10.47
C MET A 204 -5.43 -3.76 -11.64
N PRO A 205 -5.51 -3.21 -12.86
CA PRO A 205 -4.55 -3.49 -13.92
C PRO A 205 -3.33 -2.54 -13.82
N GLY A 206 -2.23 -2.86 -14.50
CA GLY A 206 -1.09 -1.94 -14.69
C GLY A 206 -1.27 -1.12 -15.97
N VAL A 207 -1.10 -1.76 -17.11
CA VAL A 207 -1.62 -1.25 -18.39
C VAL A 207 -2.28 -2.39 -19.15
N SER A 208 -3.27 -2.07 -19.98
CA SER A 208 -3.71 -2.92 -21.10
C SER A 208 -4.68 -2.19 -22.02
N GLY A 209 -4.90 -2.77 -23.19
CA GLY A 209 -6.05 -2.55 -24.07
C GLY A 209 -6.92 -3.80 -24.13
N GLU A 210 -7.11 -4.39 -25.31
CA GLU A 210 -7.92 -5.60 -25.49
C GLU A 210 -7.27 -6.53 -26.54
N SER A 211 -6.08 -7.04 -26.22
CA SER A 211 -5.26 -7.89 -27.08
C SER A 211 -4.42 -8.89 -26.28
N GLU A 212 -4.08 -9.98 -26.95
CA GLU A 212 -2.86 -10.71 -26.62
C GLU A 212 -1.69 -9.88 -27.15
N ASP A 213 -0.77 -9.51 -26.25
CA ASP A 213 0.37 -8.67 -26.59
C ASP A 213 1.61 -9.53 -26.77
N GLU A 214 2.43 -9.18 -27.76
CA GLU A 214 3.70 -9.83 -28.05
C GLU A 214 4.80 -8.81 -28.33
N GLY A 215 6.05 -9.27 -28.42
CA GLY A 215 7.21 -8.44 -28.70
C GLY A 215 7.35 -7.24 -27.75
N GLU A 216 7.72 -6.09 -28.30
CA GLU A 216 7.98 -4.88 -27.51
C GLU A 216 6.74 -4.37 -26.75
N THR A 217 5.54 -4.56 -27.29
CA THR A 217 4.29 -4.21 -26.59
C THR A 217 4.17 -4.99 -25.28
N TRP A 218 4.45 -6.29 -25.32
CA TRP A 218 4.46 -7.13 -24.12
C TRP A 218 5.54 -6.69 -23.14
N ASP A 219 6.76 -6.45 -23.61
CA ASP A 219 7.90 -6.11 -22.75
C ASP A 219 7.66 -4.82 -21.96
N ILE A 220 7.12 -3.78 -22.62
CA ILE A 220 6.77 -2.51 -21.97
C ILE A 220 5.63 -2.71 -20.96
N ARG A 221 4.56 -3.41 -21.35
CA ARG A 221 3.43 -3.72 -20.46
C ARG A 221 3.87 -4.53 -19.24
N TYR A 222 4.73 -5.52 -19.44
CA TYR A 222 5.23 -6.38 -18.38
C TYR A 222 6.16 -5.65 -17.43
N LYS A 223 6.98 -4.72 -17.94
CA LYS A 223 7.76 -3.80 -17.10
C LYS A 223 6.84 -2.92 -16.26
N ALA A 224 5.81 -2.33 -16.88
CA ALA A 224 4.82 -1.50 -16.18
C ALA A 224 4.02 -2.24 -15.09
N LEU A 225 3.92 -3.58 -15.17
CA LEU A 225 3.27 -4.39 -14.14
C LEU A 225 4.14 -4.54 -12.87
N ARG A 226 5.46 -4.36 -12.99
CA ARG A 226 6.43 -4.49 -11.90
C ARG A 226 6.78 -3.16 -11.23
N THR A 227 6.49 -2.04 -11.90
CA THR A 227 6.83 -0.67 -11.49
C THR A 227 5.66 0.02 -10.83
#